data_AF-A0A357V5P3-F1
#
_entry.id   AF-A0A357V5P3-F1
#
_cell.length_a   1.000
_cell.length_b   1.000
_cell.length_c   1.000
_cell.angle_alpha   90.00
_cell.angle_beta   90.00
_cell.angle_gamma   90.00
#
_symmetry.space_group_name_H-M   'P 1'
#
loop_
_entity.id
_entity.type
_entity.pdbx_description
1 polymer ?
#
loop_
_entity_poly.entity_id
_entity_poly.type
_entity_poly.pdbx_seq_one_letter_code
_entity_poly.pdbx_strand_id
1 'polypeptide(L)' 'DKRLYLPAMLLDLGLPAELEPLVNIVFLFVTGAITLHSIRYRDEEGKQDFVRLLFGSIAAVFFFLVLFQDVLGVVKFG' A
#
# COMPACT_ATOMS: atom_id res chain seq x y z
N ASP A 1 1.75 28.91 7.76
CA ASP A 1 1.14 28.63 6.46
C ASP A 1 2.03 27.71 5.60
N LYS A 2 2.32 26.49 6.08
CA LYS A 2 3.20 25.50 5.43
C LYS A 2 2.80 24.07 5.80
N ARG A 3 1.49 23.80 5.86
CA ARG A 3 0.91 22.45 5.74
C ARG A 3 1.04 21.93 4.29
N LEU A 4 2.16 22.26 3.62
CA LEU A 4 2.33 22.24 2.17
C LEU A 4 3.12 21.01 1.67
N TYR A 5 3.33 20.01 2.51
CA TYR A 5 4.00 18.76 2.16
C TYR A 5 3.31 17.68 3.01
N LEU A 6 2.19 17.04 2.67
CA LEU A 6 1.97 16.11 1.54
C LEU A 6 3.12 15.11 1.36
N PRO A 7 3.37 14.20 2.31
CA PRO A 7 3.80 12.86 1.91
C PRO A 7 2.73 11.78 2.07
N ALA A 8 1.63 11.99 2.82
CA ALA A 8 0.65 10.92 3.05
C ALA A 8 -0.78 11.34 2.72
N MET A 9 -1.11 11.58 1.46
CA MET A 9 -2.52 11.82 1.07
C MET A 9 -3.39 10.55 1.23
N LEU A 10 -2.78 9.36 1.35
CA LEU A 10 -3.50 8.08 1.45
C LEU A 10 -3.81 7.61 2.87
N LEU A 11 -3.14 8.14 3.90
CA LEU A 11 -3.25 7.67 5.29
C LEU A 11 -3.21 8.82 6.32
N ASP A 12 -3.73 10.00 5.99
CA ASP A 12 -3.96 11.08 6.97
C ASP A 12 -5.17 10.72 7.85
N LEU A 13 -4.96 9.81 8.79
CA LEU A 13 -5.97 9.37 9.76
C LEU A 13 -6.17 10.38 10.90
N GLY A 14 -5.55 11.57 10.83
CA GLY A 14 -5.52 12.56 11.92
C GLY A 14 -4.70 12.13 13.13
N LEU A 15 -3.75 11.20 12.95
CA LEU A 15 -2.89 10.66 14.00
C LEU A 15 -1.69 11.60 14.30
N PRO A 16 -1.05 11.51 15.49
CA PRO A 16 0.18 12.23 15.77
C PRO A 16 1.28 11.80 14.79
N ALA A 17 2.09 12.76 14.34
CA ALA A 17 3.16 12.55 13.35
C ALA A 17 4.17 11.44 13.73
N GLU A 18 4.31 11.13 15.03
CA GLU A 18 5.18 10.06 15.51
C GLU A 18 4.67 8.65 15.15
N LEU A 19 3.37 8.50 14.92
CA LEU A 19 2.74 7.21 14.60
C LEU A 19 2.60 6.97 13.08
N GLU A 20 2.67 8.01 12.25
CA GLU A 20 2.63 7.89 10.78
C GLU A 20 3.59 6.83 10.21
N PRO A 21 4.90 6.80 10.55
CA PRO A 21 5.82 5.81 9.99
C PRO A 21 5.47 4.38 10.42
N LEU A 22 4.97 4.20 11.65
CA LEU A 22 4.57 2.89 12.16
C LEU A 22 3.32 2.39 11.42
N VAL A 23 2.33 3.26 11.21
CA VAL A 23 1.13 2.95 10.44
C VAL A 23 1.48 2.61 8.99
N ASN A 24 2.38 3.37 8.37
CA ASN A 24 2.82 3.10 7.00
C ASN A 24 3.52 1.74 6.87
N ILE A 25 4.36 1.36 7.84
CA ILE A 25 4.99 0.04 7.88
C ILE A 25 3.95 -1.08 8.04
N VAL A 26 2.98 -0.92 8.95
CA VAL A 26 1.92 -1.91 9.15
C VAL A 26 1.05 -2.03 7.89
N PHE A 27 0.67 -0.90 7.29
CA PHE A 27 -0.09 -0.88 6.04
C PHE A 27 0.68 -1.56 4.91
N LEU A 28 1.97 -1.27 4.77
CA LEU A 28 2.84 -1.89 3.78
C LEU A 28 2.90 -3.42 3.98
N PHE A 29 3.09 -3.87 5.23
CA PHE A 29 3.16 -5.28 5.57
C PHE A 29 1.84 -6.02 5.24
N VAL A 30 0.71 -5.47 5.66
CA VAL A 30 -0.62 -6.05 5.40
C VAL A 30 -0.92 -6.08 3.90
N THR A 31 -0.68 -4.98 3.20
CA THR A 31 -0.94 -4.86 1.76
C THR A 31 -0.07 -5.84 0.98
N GLY A 32 1.22 -5.95 1.31
CA GLY A 32 2.13 -6.91 0.68
C GLY A 32 1.69 -8.36 0.88
N ALA A 33 1.23 -8.72 2.09
CA ALA A 33 0.69 -10.05 2.38
C ALA A 33 -0.57 -10.35 1.54
N ILE A 34 -1.49 -9.39 1.44
CA ILE A 34 -2.72 -9.53 0.63
C ILE A 34 -2.38 -9.66 -0.86
N THR A 35 -1.45 -8.85 -1.39
CA THR A 35 -1.01 -8.92 -2.78
C THR A 35 -0.38 -10.27 -3.12
N LEU A 36 0.55 -10.74 -2.28
CA LEU A 36 1.19 -12.04 -2.47
C LEU A 36 0.18 -13.19 -2.41
N HIS A 37 -0.75 -13.14 -1.46
CA HIS A 37 -1.80 -14.14 -1.34
C HIS A 37 -2.72 -14.12 -2.56
N SER A 38 -3.17 -12.94 -2.99
CA SER A 38 -4.14 -12.77 -4.08
C SER A 38 -3.58 -13.16 -5.46
N ILE A 39 -2.30 -12.88 -5.72
CA ILE A 39 -1.64 -13.26 -6.99
C ILE A 39 -1.34 -14.76 -7.04
N ARG A 40 -1.01 -15.37 -5.89
CA ARG A 40 -0.62 -16.79 -5.83
C ARG A 40 -1.81 -17.73 -5.65
N TYR A 41 -2.97 -17.21 -5.27
CA TYR A 41 -4.17 -18.01 -5.07
C TYR A 41 -4.61 -18.67 -6.37
N ARG A 42 -4.85 -19.99 -6.29
CA ARG A 42 -5.51 -20.78 -7.33
C ARG A 42 -6.61 -21.58 -6.64
N ASP A 43 -7.75 -21.70 -7.31
CA ASP A 43 -8.84 -22.54 -6.83
C ASP A 43 -8.50 -24.04 -6.97
N GLU A 44 -9.44 -24.89 -6.56
CA GLU A 44 -9.30 -26.36 -6.58
C GLU A 44 -9.13 -26.92 -8.01
N GLU A 45 -9.59 -26.18 -9.03
CA GLU A 45 -9.42 -26.51 -10.45
C GLU A 45 -8.12 -25.91 -11.04
N GLY A 46 -7.34 -25.21 -10.22
CA GLY A 46 -6.10 -24.55 -10.61
C GLY A 46 -6.32 -23.27 -11.43
N LYS A 47 -7.55 -22.75 -11.49
CA LYS A 47 -7.90 -21.49 -12.14
C LYS A 47 -7.74 -20.32 -11.18
N GLN A 48 -7.57 -19.16 -11.79
CA GLN A 48 -7.33 -17.91 -11.08
C GLN A 48 -8.61 -17.09 -11.08
N ASP A 49 -9.06 -16.71 -9.89
CA ASP A 49 -10.23 -15.85 -9.74
C ASP A 49 -9.88 -14.43 -10.22
N PHE A 50 -10.55 -13.98 -11.29
CA PHE A 50 -10.30 -12.68 -11.92
C PHE A 50 -10.50 -11.52 -10.95
N VAL A 51 -11.51 -11.58 -10.07
CA VAL A 51 -11.80 -10.51 -9.11
C VAL A 51 -10.69 -10.43 -8.07
N ARG A 52 -10.23 -11.58 -7.59
CA ARG A 52 -9.15 -11.67 -6.61
C ARG A 52 -7.82 -11.21 -7.19
N LEU A 53 -7.54 -11.57 -8.45
CA LEU A 53 -6.37 -11.07 -9.17
C LEU A 53 -6.42 -9.56 -9.38
N LEU A 54 -7.58 -9.02 -9.77
CA LEU A 54 -7.78 -7.59 -9.96
C LEU A 54 -7.55 -6.84 -8.64
N PHE A 55 -8.14 -7.33 -7.54
CA PHE A 55 -7.95 -6.76 -6.22
C PHE A 55 -6.47 -6.84 -5.77
N GLY A 56 -5.82 -7.99 -5.97
CA GLY A 56 -4.40 -8.17 -5.69
C GLY A 56 -3.49 -7.24 -6.51
N SER A 57 -3.85 -6.97 -7.77
CA SER A 57 -3.11 -6.08 -8.66
C SER A 57 -3.24 -4.62 -8.25
N ILE A 58 -4.44 -4.18 -7.86
CA ILE A 58 -4.66 -2.83 -7.31
C ILE A 58 -3.91 -2.67 -5.98
N ALA A 59 -4.00 -3.67 -5.09
CA ALA A 59 -3.23 -3.68 -3.84
C ALA A 59 -1.71 -3.60 -4.08
N ALA A 60 -1.20 -4.25 -5.13
CA ALA A 60 0.21 -4.15 -5.52
C ALA A 60 0.60 -2.71 -5.88
N VAL A 61 -0.25 -2.00 -6.63
CA VAL A 61 -0.01 -0.60 -6.99
C VAL A 61 0.07 0.28 -5.73
N PHE A 62 -0.86 0.11 -4.78
CA PHE A 62 -0.82 0.85 -3.51
C PHE A 62 0.39 0.50 -2.65
N PHE A 63 0.77 -0.78 -2.61
CA PHE A 63 1.99 -1.22 -1.92
C PHE A 63 3.22 -0.48 -2.47
N PHE A 64 3.38 -0.42 -3.79
CA PHE A 64 4.51 0.29 -4.40
C PHE A 64 4.44 1.80 -4.17
N LEU A 65 3.26 2.41 -4.24
CA LEU A 65 3.10 3.84 -3.96
C LEU A 65 3.57 4.18 -2.54
N VAL A 66 3.10 3.46 -1.52
CA VAL A 66 3.50 3.67 -0.12
C VAL A 66 4.98 3.32 0.09
N LEU A 67 5.47 2.24 -0.52
CA LEU A 67 6.88 1.88 -0.42
C LEU A 67 7.80 2.99 -0.96
N PHE A 68 7.48 3.56 -2.12
CA PHE A 68 8.34 4.54 -2.76
C PHE A 68 8.20 5.97 -2.20
N GLN A 69 7.00 6.36 -1.78
CA GLN A 69 6.73 7.69 -1.23
C GLN A 69 7.03 7.75 0.26
N ASP A 70 6.47 6.84 1.05
CA ASP A 70 6.48 6.91 2.51
C ASP A 70 7.68 6.21 3.13
N VAL A 71 8.12 5.07 2.57
CA VAL A 71 9.20 4.28 3.17
C VAL A 71 10.57 4.65 2.59
N LEU A 72 10.69 4.72 1.27
CA LEU A 72 11.95 5.02 0.60
C LEU A 72 12.16 6.53 0.40
N GLY A 73 11.10 7.34 0.40
CA GLY A 73 11.19 8.80 0.19
C GLY A 73 11.74 9.22 -1.17
N VAL A 74 11.75 8.30 -2.15
CA VAL A 74 12.39 8.48 -3.47
C VAL A 74 11.50 9.25 -4.44
N VAL A 75 10.18 9.20 -4.26
CA VAL A 75 9.21 9.89 -5.11
C VAL A 75 8.56 11.00 -4.30
N LYS A 76 9.03 12.24 -4.51
CA LYS A 76 8.30 13.44 -4.11
C LYS A 76 7.70 14.06 -5.36
N PHE A 77 6.39 13.96 -5.52
CA PHE A 77 5.69 14.77 -6.52
C PHE A 77 5.72 16.22 -6.02
N GLY A 78 6.59 17.03 -6.63
CA GLY A 78 6.71 18.46 -6.38
C GLY A 78 5.66 19.27 -7.13
#